data_AF-W1XXU9-F1
#
_entry.id   AF-W1XXU9-F1
#
_cell.length_a   1.000
_cell.length_b   1.000
_cell.length_c   1.000
_cell.angle_alpha   90.00
_cell.angle_beta   90.00
_cell.angle_gamma   90.00
#
_symmetry.space_group_name_H-M   'P 1'
#
loop_
_entity.id
_entity.type
_entity.pdbx_description
1 polymer ?
#
loop_
_entity_poly.entity_id
_entity_poly.type
_entity_poly.pdbx_seq_one_letter_code
_entity_poly.pdbx_strand_id
1 'polypeptide(L)'
;ELVDNLEFNTKANKSVLIDTGGKRNENVSFKHNNIAKYKILPSIKKKGITTINYLVITHPHADHMGELIYFLNNINVNNLVLNIESFPLELLKEVTTKCKEKKINILDV
;
A
#
# COMPACT_ATOMS: atom_id res chain seq x y z
N GLU A 1 1.83 -13.21 -12.59
CA GLU A 1 2.63 -13.96 -11.61
C GLU A 1 2.66 -13.24 -10.27
N LEU A 2 3.52 -13.71 -9.37
CA LEU A 2 3.60 -13.51 -7.92
C LEU A 2 3.50 -12.06 -7.45
N VAL A 3 2.80 -11.85 -6.34
CA VAL A 3 2.95 -10.65 -5.51
C VAL A 3 3.33 -11.12 -4.11
N ASP A 4 4.60 -10.93 -3.78
CA ASP A 4 5.18 -11.19 -2.47
C ASP A 4 4.69 -10.12 -1.48
N ASN A 5 3.56 -10.38 -0.82
CA ASN A 5 3.16 -9.58 0.34
C ASN A 5 3.93 -10.10 1.56
N LEU A 6 5.02 -9.44 1.90
CA LEU A 6 5.85 -9.80 3.05
C LEU A 6 5.44 -8.97 4.27
N GLU A 7 4.86 -9.64 5.26
CA GLU A 7 4.39 -9.04 6.51
C GLU A 7 5.30 -9.50 7.65
N PHE A 8 6.00 -8.57 8.29
CA PHE A 8 6.83 -8.86 9.46
C PHE A 8 6.28 -8.16 10.71
N ASN A 9 6.14 -8.92 11.80
CA ASN A 9 5.88 -8.40 13.13
C ASN A 9 7.20 -8.39 13.91
N THR A 10 7.64 -7.20 14.33
CA THR A 10 8.86 -7.06 15.14
C THR A 10 8.59 -7.33 16.62
N LYS A 11 9.63 -7.59 17.42
CA LYS A 11 9.55 -7.72 18.89
C LYS A 11 8.92 -6.50 19.60
N ALA A 12 8.78 -5.38 18.90
CA ALA A 12 8.18 -4.13 19.40
C ALA A 12 6.70 -3.94 18.95
N ASN A 13 6.01 -4.99 18.49
CA ASN A 13 4.66 -4.94 17.92
C ASN A 13 4.51 -3.96 16.73
N LYS A 14 5.61 -3.68 16.02
CA LYS A 14 5.53 -2.88 14.80
C LYS A 14 5.26 -3.77 13.59
N SER A 15 4.23 -3.41 12.83
CA SER A 15 3.82 -4.05 11.58
C SER A 15 4.38 -3.31 10.38
N VAL A 16 4.97 -4.06 9.46
CA VAL A 16 5.46 -3.56 8.16
C VAL A 16 4.74 -4.31 7.06
N LEU A 17 4.23 -3.57 6.08
CA LEU A 17 3.70 -4.11 4.83
C LEU A 17 4.54 -3.59 3.67
N ILE A 18 4.96 -4.49 2.80
CA ILE A 18 5.70 -4.16 1.57
C ILE A 18 4.78 -4.44 0.40
N ASP A 19 4.58 -3.41 -0.43
CA ASP A 19 3.66 -3.34 -1.54
C ASP A 19 2.19 -3.65 -1.17
N THR A 20 1.30 -3.36 -2.09
CA THR A 20 -0.16 -3.59 -1.94
C THR A 20 -0.71 -4.54 -3.00
N GLY A 21 0.15 -4.95 -3.92
CA GLY A 21 -0.17 -5.74 -5.09
C GLY A 21 -1.00 -5.01 -6.13
N GLY A 22 -1.42 -5.79 -7.13
CA GLY A 22 -2.16 -5.35 -8.30
C GLY A 22 -1.93 -6.33 -9.45
N LYS A 23 -2.46 -6.05 -10.63
CA LYS A 23 -2.10 -6.79 -11.85
C LYS A 23 -1.80 -5.79 -12.95
N ARG A 24 -0.70 -6.00 -13.68
CA ARG A 24 -0.45 -5.38 -14.97
C ARG A 24 -1.47 -5.94 -15.96
N ASN A 25 -2.50 -5.17 -16.31
CA ASN A 25 -3.44 -5.57 -17.36
C ASN A 25 -3.22 -4.64 -18.55
N GLU A 26 -2.76 -5.21 -19.65
CA GLU A 26 -2.28 -4.46 -20.82
C GLU A 26 -3.42 -3.90 -21.69
N ASN A 27 -4.70 -4.08 -21.34
CA ASN A 27 -5.82 -3.69 -22.21
C ASN A 27 -7.16 -3.32 -21.55
N VAL A 28 -7.25 -3.08 -20.23
CA VAL A 28 -8.56 -2.72 -19.63
C VAL A 28 -8.38 -1.77 -18.45
N SER A 29 -9.03 -0.61 -18.54
CA SER A 29 -9.27 0.38 -17.49
C SER A 29 -9.27 -0.24 -16.10
N PHE A 30 -8.36 0.21 -15.23
CA PHE A 30 -8.20 -0.10 -13.80
C PHE A 30 -9.34 -0.93 -13.20
N LYS A 31 -9.33 -2.24 -13.46
CA LYS A 31 -10.22 -3.16 -12.76
C LYS A 31 -9.55 -3.39 -11.42
N HIS A 32 -10.04 -2.71 -10.38
CA HIS A 32 -9.71 -2.96 -8.98
C HIS A 32 -9.88 -4.45 -8.70
N ASN A 33 -8.80 -5.20 -8.88
CA ASN A 33 -8.78 -6.61 -8.61
C ASN A 33 -8.64 -6.66 -7.10
N ASN A 34 -9.78 -6.84 -6.44
CA ASN A 34 -10.06 -6.86 -5.00
C ASN A 34 -9.14 -7.75 -4.11
N ILE A 35 -7.85 -7.85 -4.39
CA ILE A 35 -6.85 -8.63 -3.66
C ILE A 35 -6.62 -7.98 -2.29
N ALA A 36 -6.51 -6.65 -2.24
CA ALA A 36 -6.45 -5.94 -0.97
C ALA A 36 -7.71 -6.20 -0.14
N LYS A 37 -8.89 -6.11 -0.77
CA LYS A 37 -10.19 -6.34 -0.13
C LYS A 37 -10.42 -7.77 0.37
N TYR A 38 -10.09 -8.77 -0.44
CA TYR A 38 -10.45 -10.18 -0.16
C TYR A 38 -9.31 -11.04 0.38
N LYS A 39 -8.05 -10.60 0.28
CA LYS A 39 -6.88 -11.37 0.77
C LYS A 39 -6.09 -10.61 1.82
N ILE A 40 -5.57 -9.43 1.48
CA ILE A 40 -4.60 -8.72 2.35
C ILE A 40 -5.28 -8.20 3.62
N LEU A 41 -6.34 -7.38 3.49
CA LEU A 41 -7.04 -6.81 4.64
C LEU A 41 -7.65 -7.88 5.58
N PRO A 42 -8.33 -8.94 5.09
CA PRO A 42 -8.83 -9.99 5.97
C PRO A 42 -7.71 -10.73 6.70
N SER A 43 -6.57 -10.98 6.03
CA SER A 43 -5.44 -11.69 6.66
C SER A 43 -4.79 -10.85 7.76
N ILE A 44 -4.58 -9.56 7.53
CA ILE A 44 -4.02 -8.61 8.51
C ILE A 44 -4.99 -8.47 9.70
N LYS A 45 -6.29 -8.30 9.44
CA LYS A 45 -7.32 -8.21 10.50
C LYS A 45 -7.41 -9.48 11.33
N LYS A 46 -7.33 -10.67 10.71
CA LYS A 46 -7.34 -11.96 11.43
C LYS A 46 -6.16 -12.10 12.40
N LYS A 47 -5.04 -11.43 12.14
CA LYS A 47 -3.86 -11.39 13.01
C LYS A 47 -3.97 -10.31 14.12
N GLY A 48 -5.09 -9.60 14.23
CA GLY A 48 -5.29 -8.55 15.22
C GLY A 48 -4.59 -7.23 14.88
N ILE A 49 -4.05 -7.10 13.66
CA ILE A 49 -3.35 -5.89 13.23
C ILE A 49 -4.41 -4.89 12.75
N THR A 50 -4.53 -3.78 13.46
CA THR A 50 -5.45 -2.68 13.14
C THR A 50 -4.73 -1.48 12.53
N THR A 51 -3.40 -1.44 12.67
CA THR A 51 -2.54 -0.36 12.19
C THR A 51 -1.30 -0.93 11.54
N ILE A 52 -0.93 -0.39 10.38
CA ILE A 52 0.35 -0.61 9.70
C ILE A 52 1.30 0.52 10.06
N ASN A 53 2.42 0.21 10.72
CA ASN A 53 3.36 1.25 11.11
C ASN A 53 4.15 1.77 9.92
N TYR A 54 4.54 0.90 9.00
CA TYR A 54 5.23 1.27 7.77
C TYR A 54 4.63 0.51 6.59
N LEU A 55 4.13 1.25 5.61
CA LEU A 55 3.78 0.72 4.30
C LEU A 55 4.88 1.16 3.32
N VAL A 56 5.61 0.20 2.75
CA VAL A 56 6.70 0.46 1.82
C VAL A 56 6.21 0.18 0.41
N ILE A 57 6.34 1.13 -0.51
CA ILE A 57 6.10 0.92 -1.95
C ILE A 57 7.45 0.87 -2.65
N THR A 58 7.76 -0.29 -3.20
CA THR A 58 9.09 -0.56 -3.78
C THR A 58 9.29 0.18 -5.10
N HIS A 59 8.24 0.27 -5.92
CA HIS A 59 8.25 1.00 -7.17
C HIS A 59 6.83 1.33 -7.65
N PRO A 60 6.65 2.40 -8.47
CA PRO A 60 5.34 2.95 -8.80
C PRO A 60 4.68 2.27 -10.00
N HIS A 61 4.70 0.94 -10.04
CA HIS A 61 3.98 0.17 -11.05
C HIS A 61 2.64 -0.35 -10.51
N ALA A 62 1.66 -0.48 -11.40
CA ALA A 62 0.29 -0.84 -11.05
C ALA A 62 0.17 -2.23 -10.40
N ASP A 63 1.12 -3.13 -10.63
CA ASP A 63 1.24 -4.44 -9.98
C ASP A 63 1.74 -4.39 -8.53
N HIS A 64 2.28 -3.25 -8.08
CA HIS A 64 2.80 -3.04 -6.72
C HIS A 64 1.95 -2.08 -5.90
N MET A 65 1.42 -1.02 -6.53
CA MET A 65 0.65 0.02 -5.85
C MET A 65 -0.80 0.18 -6.36
N GLY A 66 -1.28 -0.75 -7.20
CA GLY A 66 -2.61 -0.66 -7.80
C GLY A 66 -3.77 -0.62 -6.80
N GLU A 67 -3.54 -1.09 -5.57
CA GLU A 67 -4.53 -1.08 -4.49
C GLU A 67 -4.15 -0.12 -3.34
N LEU A 68 -3.12 0.72 -3.50
CA LEU A 68 -2.61 1.61 -2.44
C LEU A 68 -3.71 2.53 -1.88
N ILE A 69 -4.44 3.24 -2.75
CA ILE A 69 -5.50 4.16 -2.33
C ILE A 69 -6.63 3.41 -1.61
N TYR A 70 -6.98 2.21 -2.06
CA TYR A 70 -7.94 1.37 -1.37
C TYR A 70 -7.42 0.96 0.01
N PHE A 71 -6.14 0.61 0.12
CA PHE A 71 -5.49 0.26 1.37
C PHE A 71 -5.52 1.43 2.38
N LEU A 72 -5.07 2.61 1.99
CA LEU A 72 -5.07 3.83 2.82
C LEU A 72 -6.48 4.25 3.28
N ASN A 73 -7.53 3.82 2.58
CA ASN A 73 -8.92 4.07 2.96
C ASN A 73 -9.46 3.08 4.01
N ASN A 74 -8.92 1.87 4.09
CA ASN A 74 -9.55 0.75 4.80
C ASN A 74 -8.75 0.21 6.00
N ILE A 75 -7.52 0.69 6.22
CA ILE A 75 -6.71 0.40 7.41
C ILE A 75 -5.92 1.63 7.84
N ASN A 76 -5.58 1.72 9.12
CA ASN A 76 -4.73 2.78 9.63
C ASN A 76 -3.28 2.56 9.19
N VAL A 77 -2.65 3.59 8.67
CA VAL A 77 -1.23 3.58 8.27
C VAL A 77 -0.55 4.78 8.91
N ASN A 78 0.60 4.58 9.58
CA ASN A 78 1.32 5.70 10.20
C ASN A 78 2.30 6.35 9.23
N ASN A 79 3.07 5.53 8.51
CA ASN A 79 4.12 6.00 7.60
C ASN A 79 4.00 5.29 6.26
N LEU A 80 4.04 6.05 5.18
CA LEU A 80 4.21 5.58 3.81
C LEU A 80 5.65 5.86 3.38
N VAL A 81 6.38 4.81 3.01
CA VAL A 81 7.76 4.89 2.52
C VAL A 81 7.74 4.65 1.02
N LEU A 82 8.26 5.59 0.24
CA LEU A 82 8.34 5.49 -1.22
C LEU A 82 9.46 6.40 -1.74
N ASN A 83 9.98 6.09 -2.92
CA ASN A 83 10.89 7.00 -3.63
C ASN A 83 10.05 7.99 -4.45
N ILE A 84 10.01 9.27 -4.06
CA ILE A 84 9.13 10.27 -4.70
C ILE A 84 9.50 10.49 -6.17
N GLU A 85 10.80 10.52 -6.50
CA GLU A 85 11.28 10.81 -7.85
C GLU A 85 10.85 9.76 -8.88
N SER A 86 10.64 8.51 -8.43
CA SER A 86 10.18 7.43 -9.29
C SER A 86 8.71 7.57 -9.72
N PHE A 87 7.89 8.33 -8.99
CA PHE A 87 6.43 8.35 -9.18
C PHE A 87 5.99 9.30 -10.31
N PRO A 88 5.04 8.88 -11.17
CA PRO A 88 4.34 9.82 -12.05
C PRO A 88 3.66 10.93 -11.25
N LEU A 89 3.79 12.18 -11.70
CA LEU A 89 3.32 13.37 -10.98
C LEU A 89 1.83 13.30 -10.57
N GLU A 90 0.96 12.82 -11.45
CA GLU A 90 -0.47 12.70 -11.18
C GLU A 90 -0.77 11.70 -10.05
N LEU A 91 -0.04 10.58 -10.04
CA LEU A 91 -0.18 9.55 -9.02
C LEU A 91 0.39 10.02 -7.68
N LEU A 92 1.52 10.73 -7.71
CA LEU A 92 2.11 11.35 -6.53
C LEU A 92 1.15 12.37 -5.90
N LYS A 93 0.47 13.20 -6.70
CA LYS A 93 -0.54 14.16 -6.19
C LYS A 93 -1.69 13.44 -5.50
N GLU A 94 -2.21 12.36 -6.07
CA GLU A 94 -3.30 11.58 -5.48
C GLU A 94 -2.87 10.97 -4.13
N VAL A 95 -1.70 10.31 -4.11
CA VAL A 95 -1.16 9.67 -2.91
C VAL A 95 -0.86 10.70 -1.81
N THR A 96 -0.21 11.82 -2.14
CA THR A 96 0.15 12.87 -1.18
C THR A 96 -1.09 13.55 -0.59
N THR A 97 -2.09 13.85 -1.44
CA THR A 97 -3.40 14.36 -0.98
C THR A 97 -4.01 13.39 0.01
N LYS A 98 -4.00 12.09 -0.32
CA LYS A 98 -4.58 11.06 0.54
C LYS A 98 -3.85 10.92 1.88
N CYS A 99 -2.53 10.94 1.86
CA CYS A 99 -1.71 10.92 3.06
C CYS A 99 -2.01 12.13 3.96
N LYS A 100 -2.17 13.32 3.37
CA LYS A 100 -2.52 14.53 4.12
C LYS A 100 -3.90 14.42 4.79
N GLU A 101 -4.92 13.94 4.08
CA GLU A 101 -6.26 13.70 4.64
C GLU A 101 -6.23 12.74 5.83
N LYS A 102 -5.44 11.66 5.71
CA LYS A 102 -5.36 10.58 6.68
C LYS A 102 -4.30 10.80 7.76
N LYS A 103 -3.56 11.92 7.71
CA LYS A 103 -2.43 12.25 8.60
C LYS A 103 -1.34 11.15 8.60
N ILE A 104 -1.02 10.65 7.43
CA ILE A 104 0.03 9.66 7.19
C ILE A 104 1.33 10.40 6.87
N ASN A 105 2.41 10.05 7.56
CA ASN A 105 3.73 10.60 7.28
C ASN A 105 4.30 9.99 5.99
N ILE A 106 4.87 10.82 5.13
CA ILE A 106 5.61 10.35 3.95
C ILE A 106 7.10 10.37 4.28
N LEU A 107 7.76 9.24 4.05
CA LEU A 107 9.20 9.08 4.19
C LEU A 107 9.76 8.82 2.78
N ASP A 108 10.50 9.79 2.26
CA ASP A 108 11.18 9.69 0.97
C ASP A 108 12.52 8.95 1.13
N VAL A 109 12.84 8.06 0.18
CA VAL A 109 14.02 7.16 0.22
C VAL A 109 14.74 7.00 -1.11
#